data_AF-A0A843S9X1-F1
#
_entry.id   AF-A0A843S9X1-F1
#
_cell.length_a   1.000
_cell.length_b   1.000
_cell.length_c   1.000
_cell.angle_alpha   90.00
_cell.angle_beta   90.00
_cell.angle_gamma   90.00
#
_symmetry.space_group_name_H-M   'P 1'
#
loop_
_entity.id
_entity.type
_entity.pdbx_description
1 polymer ?
#
loop_
_entity_poly.entity_id
_entity_poly.type
_entity_poly.pdbx_seq_one_letter_code
_entity_poly.pdbx_strand_id
1 'polypeptide(L)'
;MYGRDEYERVDCRTEAAQPARRTAVGPKRRRHCPLVRRHAGEGVWPREVGNRAAPVRQGDRRRHRARLHDGRILRTHVMRPTWHFLAPTDIRWMLDLTGPRVQRRMAPYDRRLELDRSTLVSGTAAFERALRDRHYLTRAELAVRLEQAGMVARGQRLAHLALHAELEGVICSGPRRGKQFTYALLAEAACEAATAGA
;
A
#
# COMPACT_ATOMS: atom_id res chain seq x y z
N MET A 1 21.51 18.38 -2.12
CA MET A 1 20.71 19.43 -2.79
C MET A 1 19.91 18.74 -3.89
N TYR A 2 18.70 18.25 -3.60
CA TYR A 2 17.79 17.72 -4.63
C TYR A 2 16.58 18.66 -4.65
N GLY A 3 16.41 19.32 -5.79
CA GLY A 3 15.30 20.22 -6.08
C GLY A 3 13.98 19.46 -5.98
N ARG A 4 13.07 20.00 -5.17
CA ARG A 4 11.66 19.68 -5.20
C ARG A 4 11.04 20.63 -6.21
N ASP A 5 10.93 20.23 -7.46
CA ASP A 5 10.11 20.97 -8.42
C ASP A 5 9.14 20.01 -9.10
N GLU A 6 7.86 20.37 -8.93
CA GLU A 6 6.73 20.11 -9.83
C GLU A 6 6.19 18.67 -9.95
N TYR A 7 5.42 18.25 -8.93
CA TYR A 7 4.22 17.45 -9.19
C TYR A 7 3.08 18.42 -9.56
N GLU A 8 2.87 18.60 -10.85
CA GLU A 8 1.74 19.36 -11.39
C GLU A 8 0.43 18.67 -11.00
N ARG A 9 -0.44 19.40 -10.28
CA ARG A 9 -1.79 18.96 -9.92
C ARG A 9 -2.62 18.80 -11.19
N VAL A 10 -3.14 17.60 -11.44
CA VAL A 10 -4.30 17.45 -12.32
C VAL A 10 -5.51 17.97 -11.53
N ASP A 11 -5.96 19.16 -11.89
CA ASP A 11 -6.99 19.93 -11.21
C ASP A 11 -8.36 19.65 -11.85
N CYS A 12 -9.24 18.94 -11.14
CA CYS A 12 -10.58 18.57 -11.61
C CYS A 12 -11.66 19.61 -11.28
N ARG A 13 -11.25 20.88 -11.01
CA ARG A 13 -12.02 22.12 -10.76
C ARG A 13 -13.42 21.98 -10.11
N THR A 14 -13.62 22.65 -8.97
CA THR A 14 -14.38 23.92 -8.89
C THR A 14 -14.24 24.53 -7.48
N GLU A 15 -14.03 25.84 -7.51
CA GLU A 15 -13.89 26.85 -6.47
C GLU A 15 -15.12 26.96 -5.54
N ALA A 16 -14.91 26.93 -4.20
CA ALA A 16 -15.65 27.77 -3.24
C ALA A 16 -15.17 27.58 -1.78
N ALA A 17 -14.86 28.71 -1.15
CA ALA A 17 -14.95 29.01 0.29
C ALA A 17 -13.89 28.44 1.27
N GLN A 18 -12.92 29.29 1.60
CA GLN A 18 -12.41 29.52 2.97
C GLN A 18 -12.86 30.93 3.40
N PRO A 19 -12.88 31.34 4.70
CA PRO A 19 -12.06 30.81 5.80
C PRO A 19 -12.75 30.71 7.18
N ALA A 20 -12.13 29.95 8.10
CA ALA A 20 -12.18 30.28 9.52
C ALA A 20 -10.90 29.83 10.23
N ARG A 21 -10.09 30.81 10.60
CA ARG A 21 -8.90 30.70 11.43
C ARG A 21 -9.28 30.27 12.85
N ARG A 22 -8.59 29.30 13.43
CA ARG A 22 -8.37 29.21 14.88
C ARG A 22 -6.95 28.74 15.19
N THR A 23 -6.15 29.73 15.56
CA THR A 23 -4.92 29.60 16.35
C THR A 23 -5.22 29.02 17.72
N ALA A 24 -4.44 28.04 18.19
CA ALA A 24 -3.94 27.98 19.57
C ALA A 24 -3.00 26.77 19.74
N VAL A 25 -1.70 27.06 19.84
CA VAL A 25 -0.72 26.19 20.46
C VAL A 25 -0.92 26.30 21.98
N GLY A 26 -1.11 25.18 22.67
CA GLY A 26 -1.20 25.06 24.12
C GLY A 26 -0.43 23.84 24.63
N PRO A 27 0.08 23.83 25.87
CA PRO A 27 1.38 23.26 26.20
C PRO A 27 1.37 21.75 26.50
N LYS A 28 2.50 21.11 26.17
CA LYS A 28 2.85 19.73 26.56
C LYS A 28 2.83 19.58 28.09
N ARG A 29 1.87 18.84 28.63
CA ARG A 29 1.97 18.28 29.98
C ARG A 29 2.41 16.82 29.89
N ARG A 30 3.68 16.58 30.20
CA ARG A 30 4.20 15.24 30.51
C ARG A 30 3.49 14.77 31.79
N ARG A 31 2.56 13.81 31.67
CA ARG A 31 2.14 13.03 32.84
C ARG A 31 3.01 11.79 32.88
N HIS A 32 4.00 11.84 33.77
CA HIS A 32 4.65 10.66 34.32
C HIS A 32 3.54 9.81 34.93
N CYS A 33 3.34 8.59 34.42
CA CYS A 33 2.40 7.62 34.99
C CYS A 33 3.23 6.65 35.84
N PRO A 34 3.30 6.83 37.17
CA PRO A 34 3.84 5.82 38.05
C PRO A 34 2.74 4.78 38.33
N LEU A 35 3.16 3.54 38.61
CA LEU A 35 2.34 2.36 38.90
C LEU A 35 1.71 1.64 37.71
N VAL A 36 2.41 0.61 37.24
CA VAL A 36 1.78 -0.71 37.12
C VAL A 36 2.61 -1.71 37.91
N ARG A 37 2.08 -2.08 39.09
CA ARG A 37 2.50 -3.24 39.88
C ARG A 37 2.41 -4.49 39.00
N ARG A 38 3.46 -5.31 39.01
CA ARG A 38 3.39 -6.69 38.55
C ARG A 38 2.52 -7.48 39.52
N HIS A 39 1.32 -7.87 39.10
CA HIS A 39 0.65 -9.02 39.69
C HIS A 39 0.97 -10.23 38.82
N ALA A 40 1.85 -11.10 39.34
CA ALA A 40 1.92 -12.49 38.93
C ALA A 40 0.68 -13.17 39.52
N GLY A 41 -0.25 -13.54 38.65
CA GLY A 41 -1.46 -14.28 38.97
C GLY A 41 -1.76 -15.17 37.79
N GLU A 42 -1.74 -16.47 38.03
CA GLU A 42 -1.94 -17.56 37.09
C GLU A 42 -3.33 -17.43 36.44
N GLY A 43 -3.36 -16.88 35.23
CA GLY A 43 -4.55 -16.86 34.38
C GLY A 43 -4.61 -18.15 33.58
N VAL A 44 -5.42 -19.11 34.04
CA VAL A 44 -5.97 -20.15 33.17
C VAL A 44 -6.80 -19.44 32.10
N TRP A 45 -6.29 -19.39 30.87
CA TRP A 45 -7.02 -18.86 29.72
C TRP A 45 -8.05 -19.90 29.26
N PRO A 46 -9.35 -19.60 29.25
CA PRO A 46 -10.33 -20.47 28.61
C PRO A 46 -9.99 -20.59 27.11
N ARG A 47 -9.85 -21.82 26.62
CA ARG A 47 -9.47 -22.16 25.23
C ARG A 47 -10.55 -21.84 24.17
N GLU A 48 -11.57 -21.04 24.50
CA GLU A 48 -12.80 -20.95 23.71
C GLU A 48 -13.20 -19.53 23.26
N VAL A 49 -12.26 -18.61 23.15
CA VAL A 49 -12.47 -17.41 22.30
C VAL A 49 -11.92 -17.71 20.91
N GLY A 50 -12.54 -18.68 20.25
CA GLY A 50 -12.38 -18.87 18.81
C GLY A 50 -12.82 -17.61 18.07
N ASN A 51 -12.09 -17.26 17.03
CA ASN A 51 -12.33 -16.10 16.18
C ASN A 51 -13.77 -16.13 15.62
N ARG A 52 -14.75 -15.53 16.32
CA ARG A 52 -16.18 -15.50 15.96
C ARG A 52 -16.44 -14.53 14.81
N ALA A 53 -15.77 -14.71 13.69
CA ALA A 53 -16.22 -14.14 12.43
C ALA A 53 -17.25 -15.10 11.84
N ALA A 54 -18.47 -14.63 11.59
CA ALA A 54 -19.48 -15.40 10.86
C ALA A 54 -18.90 -15.87 9.51
N PRO A 55 -19.25 -17.08 9.03
CA PRO A 55 -18.75 -17.56 7.75
C PRO A 55 -19.16 -16.61 6.62
N VAL A 56 -18.16 -16.15 5.84
CA VAL A 56 -18.38 -15.21 4.73
C VAL A 56 -19.24 -15.87 3.66
N ARG A 57 -20.44 -15.32 3.42
CA ARG A 57 -21.40 -15.87 2.44
C ARG A 57 -20.82 -15.74 1.03
N GLN A 58 -21.22 -16.63 0.11
CA GLN A 58 -20.74 -16.60 -1.27
C GLN A 58 -21.09 -15.30 -2.00
N GLY A 59 -22.24 -14.69 -1.67
CA GLY A 59 -22.63 -13.36 -2.15
C GLY A 59 -21.66 -12.25 -1.73
N ASP A 60 -21.16 -12.29 -0.48
CA ASP A 60 -20.21 -11.31 0.05
C ASP A 60 -18.85 -11.43 -0.65
N ARG A 61 -18.42 -12.67 -0.97
CA ARG A 61 -17.19 -12.92 -1.74
C ARG A 61 -17.28 -12.35 -3.16
N ARG A 62 -18.44 -12.46 -3.81
CA ARG A 62 -18.67 -11.87 -5.15
C ARG A 62 -18.64 -10.35 -5.10
N ARG A 63 -19.33 -9.74 -4.11
CA ARG A 63 -19.33 -8.28 -3.89
C ARG A 63 -17.94 -7.74 -3.59
N HIS A 64 -17.17 -8.42 -2.74
CA HIS A 64 -15.78 -8.06 -2.48
C HIS A 64 -14.97 -8.09 -3.79
N ARG A 65 -15.07 -9.17 -4.57
CA ARG A 65 -14.36 -9.29 -5.84
C ARG A 65 -14.72 -8.18 -6.84
N ALA A 66 -16.00 -7.81 -6.94
CA ALA A 66 -16.44 -6.71 -7.79
C ALA A 66 -15.80 -5.38 -7.34
N ARG A 67 -15.80 -5.08 -6.03
CA ARG A 67 -15.16 -3.86 -5.50
C ARG A 67 -13.65 -3.81 -5.71
N LEU A 68 -12.95 -4.95 -5.74
CA LEU A 68 -11.53 -5.02 -6.12
C LEU A 68 -11.31 -4.81 -7.62
N HIS A 69 -12.28 -5.24 -8.43
CA HIS A 69 -12.22 -5.10 -9.87
C HIS A 69 -12.42 -3.64 -10.27
N ASP A 70 -13.41 -2.97 -9.67
CA ASP A 70 -13.80 -1.59 -10.00
C ASP A 70 -12.94 -0.53 -9.26
N GLY A 71 -11.79 -0.92 -8.70
CA GLY A 71 -10.88 -0.04 -7.95
C GLY A 71 -11.41 0.51 -6.61
N ARG A 72 -12.68 0.27 -6.25
CA ARG A 72 -13.32 0.79 -5.01
C ARG A 72 -12.65 0.31 -3.73
N ILE A 73 -12.01 -0.85 -3.78
CA ILE A 73 -11.12 -1.34 -2.73
C ILE A 73 -9.80 -1.70 -3.41
N LEU A 74 -8.70 -1.17 -2.89
CA LEU A 74 -7.37 -1.51 -3.36
C LEU A 74 -6.65 -2.35 -2.33
N ARG A 75 -5.76 -3.22 -2.80
CA ARG A 75 -4.96 -4.10 -1.95
C ARG A 75 -3.48 -3.75 -2.10
N THR A 76 -2.84 -3.36 -1.01
CA THR A 76 -1.43 -2.95 -0.98
C THR A 76 -0.78 -3.18 0.40
N HIS A 77 0.55 -3.11 0.47
CA HIS A 77 1.33 -3.12 1.71
C HIS A 77 1.40 -1.72 2.32
N VAL A 78 1.01 -1.56 3.59
CA VAL A 78 0.94 -0.23 4.25
C VAL A 78 1.57 -0.25 5.64
N MET A 79 0.92 -0.84 6.63
CA MET A 79 1.36 -0.79 8.04
C MET A 79 2.38 -1.86 8.41
N ARG A 80 2.33 -2.98 7.70
CA ARG A 80 3.14 -4.19 7.84
C ARG A 80 3.44 -4.70 6.42
N PRO A 81 4.49 -5.50 6.22
CA PRO A 81 4.74 -6.21 4.95
C PRO A 81 3.74 -7.37 4.78
N THR A 82 2.46 -7.07 4.96
CA THR A 82 1.31 -7.93 4.70
C THR A 82 0.30 -7.14 3.88
N TRP A 83 -0.54 -7.83 3.11
CA TRP A 83 -1.57 -7.21 2.30
C TRP A 83 -2.70 -6.65 3.17
N HIS A 84 -3.08 -5.40 2.92
CA HIS A 84 -4.24 -4.74 3.53
C HIS A 84 -5.19 -4.27 2.44
N PHE A 85 -6.46 -4.10 2.79
CA PHE A 85 -7.48 -3.52 1.91
C PHE A 85 -7.78 -2.11 2.36
N LEU A 86 -7.71 -1.15 1.43
CA LEU A 86 -7.90 0.27 1.71
C LEU A 86 -8.80 0.90 0.65
N ALA A 87 -9.49 1.96 1.03
CA ALA A 87 -10.15 2.83 0.07
C ALA A 87 -9.10 3.66 -0.69
N PRO A 88 -9.30 3.93 -2.00
CA PRO A 88 -8.41 4.76 -2.79
C PRO A 88 -8.07 6.11 -2.17
N THR A 89 -9.06 6.74 -1.54
CA THR A 89 -8.94 8.05 -0.87
C THR A 89 -7.94 8.03 0.28
N ASP A 90 -7.71 6.87 0.89
CA ASP A 90 -6.88 6.78 2.09
C ASP A 90 -5.45 6.28 1.86
N ILE A 91 -5.18 5.70 0.69
CA ILE A 91 -3.90 5.01 0.46
C ILE A 91 -2.72 5.96 0.51
N ARG A 92 -2.83 7.14 -0.11
CA ARG A 92 -1.69 8.05 -0.25
C ARG A 92 -1.20 8.54 1.11
N TRP A 93 -2.10 9.09 1.93
CA TRP A 93 -1.73 9.61 3.25
C TRP A 93 -1.27 8.50 4.20
N MET A 94 -1.84 7.29 4.09
CA MET A 94 -1.39 6.17 4.90
C MET A 94 0.01 5.69 4.49
N LEU A 95 0.30 5.59 3.18
CA LEU A 95 1.63 5.25 2.69
C LEU A 95 2.66 6.30 3.09
N ASP A 96 2.33 7.59 3.02
CA ASP A 96 3.21 8.67 3.47
C ASP A 96 3.57 8.53 4.96
N LEU A 97 2.59 8.11 5.78
CA LEU A 97 2.77 7.94 7.22
C LEU A 97 3.55 6.67 7.58
N THR A 98 3.25 5.53 6.94
CA THR A 98 3.73 4.21 7.37
C THR A 98 4.83 3.63 6.49
N GLY A 99 4.87 4.02 5.21
CA GLY A 99 5.82 3.54 4.19
C GLY A 99 7.27 3.61 4.64
N PRO A 100 7.78 4.78 5.08
CA PRO A 100 9.17 4.92 5.52
C PRO A 100 9.54 3.95 6.67
N ARG A 101 8.60 3.66 7.57
CA ARG A 101 8.84 2.73 8.68
C ARG A 101 8.93 1.28 8.17
N VAL A 102 8.08 0.88 7.24
CA VAL A 102 8.10 -0.47 6.68
C VAL A 102 9.34 -0.67 5.82
N GLN A 103 9.71 0.30 4.98
CA GLN A 103 10.94 0.24 4.18
C GLN A 103 12.19 0.07 5.07
N ARG A 104 12.31 0.83 6.16
CA ARG A 104 13.40 0.65 7.14
C ARG A 104 13.45 -0.76 7.73
N ARG A 105 12.29 -1.38 7.96
CA ARG A 105 12.20 -2.76 8.46
C ARG A 105 12.62 -3.78 7.40
N MET A 106 12.39 -3.50 6.12
CA MET A 106 12.73 -4.39 5.00
C MET A 106 14.17 -4.25 4.52
N ALA A 107 14.81 -3.10 4.76
CA ALA A 107 16.17 -2.82 4.30
C ALA A 107 17.23 -3.92 4.59
N PRO A 108 17.23 -4.63 5.76
CA PRO A 108 18.15 -5.74 5.97
C PRO A 108 17.92 -6.93 5.04
N TYR A 109 16.66 -7.19 4.67
CA TYR A 109 16.30 -8.24 3.73
C TYR A 109 16.64 -7.84 2.30
N ASP A 110 16.39 -6.57 1.94
CA ASP A 110 16.75 -6.02 0.64
C ASP A 110 18.27 -6.16 0.40
N ARG A 111 19.09 -5.84 1.41
CA ARG A 111 20.56 -6.03 1.34
C ARG A 111 20.96 -7.50 1.15
N ARG A 112 20.33 -8.44 1.85
CA ARG A 112 20.59 -9.89 1.68
C ARG A 112 20.21 -10.39 0.30
N LEU A 113 19.25 -9.73 -0.34
CA LEU A 113 18.80 -10.00 -1.69
C LEU A 113 19.56 -9.18 -2.74
N GLU A 114 20.62 -8.46 -2.34
CA GLU A 114 21.42 -7.59 -3.21
C GLU A 114 20.55 -6.59 -3.99
N LEU A 115 19.55 -6.05 -3.31
CA LEU A 115 18.71 -4.96 -3.80
C LEU A 115 19.20 -3.67 -3.16
N ASP A 116 20.10 -2.99 -3.85
CA ASP A 116 20.52 -1.65 -3.48
C ASP A 116 19.46 -0.60 -3.86
N ARG A 117 19.66 0.66 -3.41
CA ARG A 117 18.70 1.73 -3.69
C ARG A 117 18.55 1.97 -5.19
N SER A 118 19.61 1.88 -5.97
CA SER A 118 19.58 2.02 -7.44
C SER A 118 18.70 0.96 -8.09
N THR A 119 18.82 -0.29 -7.67
CA THR A 119 18.05 -1.43 -8.17
C THR A 119 16.58 -1.27 -7.81
N LEU A 120 16.29 -0.87 -6.57
CA LEU A 120 14.92 -0.60 -6.11
C LEU A 120 14.25 0.53 -6.90
N VAL A 121 14.96 1.64 -7.12
CA VAL A 121 14.45 2.78 -7.90
C VAL A 121 14.25 2.39 -9.37
N SER A 122 15.24 1.73 -9.97
CA SER A 122 15.19 1.32 -11.38
C SER A 122 14.08 0.29 -11.63
N GLY A 123 13.92 -0.67 -10.71
CA GLY A 123 12.85 -1.66 -10.76
C GLY A 123 11.46 -1.02 -10.60
N THR A 124 11.34 -0.04 -9.69
CA THR A 124 10.09 0.73 -9.53
C THR A 124 9.72 1.48 -10.82
N ALA A 125 10.69 2.16 -11.45
CA ALA A 125 10.46 2.84 -12.72
C ALA A 125 10.14 1.87 -13.86
N ALA A 126 10.73 0.67 -13.87
CA ALA A 126 10.41 -0.37 -14.84
C ALA A 126 8.97 -0.90 -14.66
N PHE A 127 8.53 -1.11 -13.42
CA PHE A 127 7.13 -1.44 -13.15
C PHE A 127 6.18 -0.33 -13.55
N GLU A 128 6.52 0.91 -13.25
CA GLU A 128 5.70 2.05 -13.61
C GLU A 128 5.45 2.08 -15.12
N ARG A 129 6.52 2.05 -15.93
CA ARG A 129 6.43 2.01 -17.40
C ARG A 129 5.66 0.80 -17.92
N ALA A 130 5.84 -0.37 -17.30
CA ALA A 130 5.17 -1.59 -17.71
C ALA A 130 3.66 -1.60 -17.46
N LEU A 131 3.19 -0.82 -16.47
CA LEU A 131 1.81 -0.79 -16.01
C LEU A 131 1.03 0.45 -16.47
N ARG A 132 1.65 1.36 -17.23
CA ARG A 132 0.98 2.52 -17.85
C ARG A 132 -0.15 2.10 -18.78
N ASP A 133 -1.02 3.04 -19.07
CA ASP A 133 -2.13 2.89 -20.01
C ASP A 133 -3.13 1.80 -19.59
N ARG A 134 -3.27 1.58 -18.28
CA ARG A 134 -4.14 0.56 -17.67
C ARG A 134 -3.75 -0.87 -18.03
N HIS A 135 -2.45 -1.12 -18.18
CA HIS A 135 -1.94 -2.46 -18.34
C HIS A 135 -1.89 -3.18 -16.99
N TYR A 136 -2.70 -4.24 -16.84
CA TYR A 136 -2.68 -5.09 -15.65
C TYR A 136 -1.79 -6.31 -15.86
N LEU A 137 -0.69 -6.38 -15.11
CA LEU A 137 0.29 -7.46 -15.26
C LEU A 137 0.28 -8.38 -14.04
N THR A 138 0.36 -9.67 -14.28
CA THR A 138 0.63 -10.67 -13.26
C THR A 138 2.08 -10.58 -12.79
N ARG A 139 2.36 -11.19 -11.65
CA ARG A 139 3.73 -11.29 -11.12
C ARG A 139 4.70 -11.90 -12.13
N ALA A 140 4.28 -12.91 -12.89
CA ALA A 140 5.12 -13.54 -13.90
C ALA A 140 5.41 -12.58 -15.07
N GLU A 141 4.41 -11.85 -15.54
CA GLU A 141 4.61 -10.86 -16.61
C GLU A 141 5.48 -9.69 -16.16
N LEU A 142 5.35 -9.22 -14.91
CA LEU A 142 6.25 -8.20 -14.36
C LEU A 142 7.70 -8.66 -14.33
N ALA A 143 7.96 -9.94 -14.03
CA ALA A 143 9.31 -10.50 -14.10
C ALA A 143 9.87 -10.42 -15.52
N VAL A 144 9.07 -10.76 -16.53
CA VAL A 144 9.46 -10.65 -17.95
C VAL A 144 9.76 -9.19 -18.33
N ARG A 145 8.95 -8.23 -17.87
CA ARG A 145 9.19 -6.80 -18.15
C ARG A 145 10.45 -6.28 -17.49
N LEU A 146 10.78 -6.76 -16.28
CA LEU A 146 12.06 -6.44 -15.64
C LEU A 146 13.25 -7.05 -16.40
N GLU A 147 13.13 -8.31 -16.85
CA GLU A 147 14.18 -8.97 -17.63
C GLU A 147 14.44 -8.22 -18.94
N GLN A 148 13.39 -7.75 -19.64
CA GLN A 148 13.50 -6.88 -20.82
C GLN A 148 14.18 -5.53 -20.53
N ALA A 149 14.06 -5.02 -19.30
CA ALA A 149 14.75 -3.82 -18.84
C ALA A 149 16.17 -4.09 -18.31
N GLY A 150 16.71 -5.31 -18.52
CA GLY A 150 18.06 -5.70 -18.09
C GLY A 150 18.16 -6.11 -16.62
N MET A 151 17.03 -6.32 -15.93
CA MET A 151 16.98 -6.67 -14.51
C MET A 151 16.36 -8.04 -14.29
N VAL A 152 17.19 -9.06 -14.04
CA VAL A 152 16.68 -10.39 -13.70
C VAL A 152 16.25 -10.43 -12.24
N ALA A 153 14.94 -10.54 -11.99
CA ALA A 153 14.39 -10.66 -10.64
C ALA A 153 13.36 -11.79 -10.56
N ARG A 154 13.63 -12.77 -9.69
CA ARG A 154 12.76 -13.93 -9.48
C ARG A 154 12.54 -14.18 -7.99
N GLY A 155 11.53 -14.99 -7.66
CA GLY A 155 11.26 -15.42 -6.28
C GLY A 155 11.15 -14.24 -5.31
N GLN A 156 12.00 -14.23 -4.28
CA GLN A 156 12.02 -13.21 -3.24
C GLN A 156 12.48 -11.83 -3.75
N ARG A 157 13.44 -11.75 -4.68
CA ARG A 157 13.91 -10.46 -5.24
C ARG A 157 12.74 -9.70 -5.88
N LEU A 158 11.95 -10.41 -6.69
CA LEU A 158 10.74 -9.85 -7.29
C LEU A 158 9.69 -9.45 -6.24
N ALA A 159 9.61 -10.19 -5.13
CA ALA A 159 8.68 -9.87 -4.04
C ALA A 159 9.03 -8.54 -3.37
N HIS A 160 10.32 -8.37 -3.08
CA HIS A 160 10.85 -7.19 -2.43
C HIS A 160 10.82 -5.96 -3.36
N LEU A 161 11.08 -6.13 -4.64
CA LEU A 161 10.90 -5.05 -5.63
C LEU A 161 9.44 -4.59 -5.69
N ALA A 162 8.49 -5.53 -5.79
CA ALA A 162 7.07 -5.18 -5.82
C ALA A 162 6.63 -4.53 -4.50
N LEU A 163 7.04 -5.09 -3.35
CA LEU A 163 6.79 -4.52 -2.02
C LEU A 163 7.33 -3.09 -1.92
N HIS A 164 8.53 -2.83 -2.42
CA HIS A 164 9.12 -1.50 -2.41
C HIS A 164 8.30 -0.53 -3.26
N ALA A 165 7.96 -0.89 -4.50
CA ALA A 165 7.15 -0.07 -5.39
C ALA A 165 5.74 0.21 -4.85
N GLU A 166 5.14 -0.74 -4.11
CA GLU A 166 3.88 -0.53 -3.40
C GLU A 166 4.02 0.48 -2.25
N LEU A 167 5.11 0.38 -1.48
CA LEU A 167 5.38 1.30 -0.37
C LEU A 167 5.77 2.71 -0.83
N GLU A 168 6.32 2.85 -2.02
CA GLU A 168 6.53 4.14 -2.70
C GLU A 168 5.23 4.69 -3.33
N GLY A 169 4.12 3.94 -3.28
CA GLY A 169 2.83 4.37 -3.81
C GLY A 169 2.79 4.48 -5.33
N VAL A 170 3.60 3.67 -6.02
CA VAL A 170 3.63 3.61 -7.49
C VAL A 170 2.66 2.56 -8.01
N ILE A 171 2.71 1.36 -7.42
CA ILE A 171 1.87 0.23 -7.84
C ILE A 171 0.91 -0.20 -6.73
N CYS A 172 -0.18 -0.86 -7.11
CA CYS A 172 -1.09 -1.56 -6.21
C CYS A 172 -1.56 -2.88 -6.84
N SER A 173 -2.34 -3.68 -6.11
CA SER A 173 -3.01 -4.82 -6.75
C SER A 173 -4.09 -4.34 -7.71
N GLY A 174 -4.13 -4.95 -8.90
CA GLY A 174 -5.14 -4.69 -9.93
C GLY A 174 -6.27 -5.73 -9.95
N PRO A 175 -7.16 -5.66 -10.97
CA PRO A 175 -8.27 -6.59 -11.15
C PRO A 175 -7.77 -8.02 -11.40
N ARG A 176 -8.38 -8.99 -10.72
CA ARG A 176 -7.94 -10.39 -10.81
C ARG A 176 -8.17 -10.97 -12.20
N ARG A 177 -7.11 -11.53 -12.78
CA ARG A 177 -7.20 -12.38 -13.97
C ARG A 177 -7.41 -13.84 -13.55
N GLY A 178 -8.68 -14.24 -13.47
CA GLY A 178 -9.09 -15.56 -12.99
C GLY A 178 -8.71 -15.80 -11.53
N LYS A 179 -7.81 -16.78 -11.28
CA LYS A 179 -7.29 -17.09 -9.94
C LYS A 179 -6.09 -16.21 -9.56
N GLN A 180 -5.43 -15.57 -10.52
CA GLN A 180 -4.20 -14.81 -10.28
C GLN A 180 -4.48 -13.38 -9.83
N PHE A 181 -3.55 -12.82 -9.06
CA PHE A 181 -3.51 -11.40 -8.75
C PHE A 181 -2.65 -10.68 -9.77
N THR A 182 -3.09 -9.50 -10.17
CA THR A 182 -2.37 -8.58 -11.05
C THR A 182 -1.92 -7.36 -10.26
N TYR A 183 -1.07 -6.57 -10.88
CA TYR A 183 -0.64 -5.27 -10.41
C TYR A 183 -1.14 -4.21 -11.38
N ALA A 184 -1.36 -3.01 -10.86
CA ALA A 184 -1.81 -1.82 -11.58
C ALA A 184 -1.03 -0.61 -11.08
N LEU A 185 -1.00 0.48 -11.86
CA LEU A 185 -0.57 1.77 -11.36
C LEU A 185 -1.56 2.30 -10.34
N LEU A 186 -1.05 2.74 -9.18
CA LEU A 186 -1.90 3.27 -8.12
C LEU A 186 -2.64 4.53 -8.56
N ALA A 187 -1.98 5.42 -9.32
CA ALA A 187 -2.57 6.65 -9.79
C ALA A 187 -3.79 6.39 -10.70
N GLU A 188 -3.67 5.45 -11.63
CA GLU A 188 -4.74 5.08 -12.56
C GLU A 188 -5.89 4.38 -11.82
N ALA A 189 -5.57 3.41 -10.95
CA ALA A 189 -6.57 2.66 -10.19
C ALA A 189 -7.35 3.54 -9.20
N ALA A 190 -6.70 4.54 -8.60
CA ALA A 190 -7.36 5.49 -7.71
C ALA A 190 -8.27 6.46 -8.47
N CYS A 191 -7.86 6.89 -9.67
CA CYS A 191 -8.68 7.74 -10.54
C CYS A 191 -9.94 7.00 -11.02
N GLU A 192 -9.79 5.74 -11.44
CA GLU A 192 -10.91 4.88 -11.86
C GLU A 192 -11.97 4.77 -10.77
N ALA A 193 -11.56 4.52 -9.53
CA ALA A 193 -12.50 4.41 -8.43
C ALA A 193 -13.26 5.71 -8.12
N ALA A 194 -12.64 6.88 -8.36
CA ALA A 194 -13.31 8.16 -8.25
C ALA A 194 -14.37 8.34 -9.35
N THR A 195 -14.08 7.90 -10.58
CA THR A 195 -15.02 7.99 -11.72
C THR A 195 -16.16 6.97 -11.66
N ALA A 196 -15.91 5.75 -11.18
CA ALA A 196 -16.93 4.70 -11.07
C ALA A 196 -17.91 4.90 -9.90
N GLY A 197 -17.65 5.88 -9.03
CA GLY A 197 -18.48 6.25 -7.88
C GLY A 197 -19.45 7.41 -8.13
N ALA A 198 -19.33 8.09 -9.28
CA ALA A 198 -20.26 9.12 -9.77
C ALA A 198 -21.33 8.48 -10.66
#